data_AF-A0A919RWP3-F1
#
_entry.id   AF-A0A919RWP3-F1
#
_cell.length_a   1.000
_cell.length_b   1.000
_cell.length_c   1.000
_cell.angle_alpha   90.00
_cell.angle_beta   90.00
_cell.angle_gamma   90.00
#
_symmetry.space_group_name_H-M   'P 1'
#
loop_
_entity.id
_entity.type
_entity.pdbx_description
1 polymer ?
#
loop_
_entity_poly.entity_id
_entity_poly.type
_entity_poly.pdbx_seq_one_letter_code
_entity_poly.pdbx_strand_id
1 'polypeptide(L)'
;MSKRELPQIGLRNIKTAISVFLCIVLFQALDRPYPFYACIAAVMCTKETVAITYKASFDRMIGSILGGFMGMILIIISSHINFSTIESFMSGIGIVIVIYMCNLIKRPGACPISCIVLLSITTTAHDSTPYLYALNRVIDTFIGIIITIIINRFICPRESIC
;
A
#
# COMPACT_ATOMS: atom_id res chain seq x y z
N MET A 1 -40.68 -17.11 -3.13
CA MET A 1 -39.91 -16.01 -3.73
C MET A 1 -39.06 -15.37 -2.66
N SER A 2 -37.76 -15.67 -2.61
CA SER A 2 -36.81 -15.02 -1.70
C SER A 2 -36.60 -13.57 -2.17
N LYS A 3 -37.10 -12.59 -1.41
CA LYS A 3 -36.76 -11.18 -1.61
C LYS A 3 -35.25 -11.04 -1.43
N ARG A 4 -34.54 -10.80 -2.54
CA ARG A 4 -33.13 -10.41 -2.50
C ARG A 4 -33.07 -8.98 -1.98
N GLU A 5 -32.93 -8.82 -0.66
CA GLU A 5 -32.66 -7.51 -0.08
C GLU A 5 -31.23 -7.10 -0.45
N LEU A 6 -31.08 -5.94 -1.10
CA LEU A 6 -29.78 -5.40 -1.46
C LEU A 6 -29.02 -5.01 -0.19
N PRO A 7 -27.71 -5.31 -0.08
CA PRO A 7 -26.93 -4.95 1.08
C PRO A 7 -26.86 -3.42 1.20
N GLN A 8 -27.09 -2.91 2.41
CA GLN A 8 -27.07 -1.47 2.70
C GLN A 8 -25.64 -0.91 2.67
N ILE A 9 -25.49 0.35 2.29
CA ILE A 9 -24.20 1.06 2.31
C ILE A 9 -23.77 1.25 3.77
N GLY A 10 -22.73 0.53 4.18
CA GLY A 10 -22.18 0.64 5.52
C GLY A 10 -21.32 1.90 5.72
N LEU A 11 -21.23 2.36 6.96
CA LEU A 11 -20.39 3.50 7.37
C LEU A 11 -18.93 3.37 6.89
N ARG A 12 -18.38 2.15 6.89
CA ARG A 12 -17.03 1.88 6.37
C ARG A 12 -16.87 2.33 4.91
N ASN A 13 -17.88 2.12 4.07
CA ASN A 13 -17.82 2.51 2.65
C ASN A 13 -17.77 4.03 2.51
N ILE A 14 -18.54 4.75 3.33
CA ILE A 14 -18.54 6.22 3.35
C ILE A 14 -17.17 6.75 3.78
N LYS A 15 -16.59 6.20 4.86
CA LYS A 15 -15.23 6.57 5.31
C LYS A 15 -14.18 6.36 4.24
N THR A 16 -14.25 5.22 3.54
CA THR A 16 -13.32 4.92 2.45
C THR A 16 -13.47 5.92 1.31
N ALA A 17 -14.70 6.21 0.89
CA ALA A 17 -14.97 7.16 -0.18
C ALA A 17 -14.45 8.57 0.14
N ILE A 18 -14.68 9.04 1.38
CA ILE A 18 -14.17 10.33 1.86
C ILE A 18 -12.64 10.32 1.90
N SER A 19 -12.02 9.24 2.39
CA SER A 19 -10.55 9.14 2.44
C SER A 19 -9.94 9.20 1.03
N VAL A 20 -10.52 8.51 0.05
CA VAL A 20 -10.07 8.53 -1.35
C VAL A 20 -10.27 9.92 -1.97
N PHE A 21 -11.44 10.52 -1.76
CA PHE A 21 -11.71 11.88 -2.24
C PHE A 21 -10.67 12.88 -1.74
N LEU A 22 -10.35 12.85 -0.45
CA LEU A 22 -9.33 13.73 0.13
C LEU A 22 -7.91 13.42 -0.37
N CYS A 23 -7.57 12.16 -0.63
CA CYS A 23 -6.30 11.82 -1.27
C CYS A 23 -6.18 12.49 -2.64
N ILE A 24 -7.24 12.44 -3.46
CA ILE A 24 -7.25 13.03 -4.81
C ILE A 24 -7.13 14.55 -4.73
N VAL A 25 -7.96 15.20 -3.90
CA VAL A 25 -7.95 16.67 -3.74
C VAL A 25 -6.59 17.16 -3.25
N LEU A 26 -5.99 16.46 -2.27
CA LEU A 26 -4.68 16.84 -1.76
C LEU A 26 -3.59 16.71 -2.83
N PHE A 27 -3.60 15.64 -3.62
CA PHE A 27 -2.60 15.43 -4.67
C PHE A 27 -2.74 16.44 -5.80
N GLN A 28 -3.97 16.83 -6.15
CA GLN A 28 -4.24 17.92 -7.09
C GLN A 28 -3.72 19.26 -6.55
N ALA A 29 -3.91 19.54 -5.25
CA ALA A 29 -3.44 20.77 -4.63
C ALA A 29 -1.90 20.84 -4.50
N LEU A 30 -1.24 19.70 -4.33
CA LEU A 30 0.22 19.60 -4.21
C LEU A 30 0.94 19.42 -5.56
N ASP A 31 0.21 19.42 -6.67
CA ASP A 31 0.70 19.12 -8.02
C ASP A 31 1.55 17.83 -8.07
N ARG A 32 1.13 16.82 -7.30
CA ARG A 32 1.86 15.55 -7.19
C ARG A 32 1.41 14.56 -8.26
N PRO A 33 2.35 13.91 -8.94
CA PRO A 33 2.01 12.92 -9.95
C PRO A 33 1.48 11.64 -9.28
N TYR A 34 0.38 11.10 -9.81
CA TYR A 34 -0.20 9.79 -9.46
C TYR A 34 -0.80 9.65 -8.03
N PRO A 35 -2.03 10.14 -7.77
CA PRO A 35 -2.78 9.89 -6.52
C PRO A 35 -3.12 8.40 -6.27
N PHE A 36 -2.86 7.54 -7.26
CA PHE A 36 -3.23 6.14 -7.27
C PHE A 36 -2.75 5.36 -6.03
N TYR A 37 -1.47 5.52 -5.64
CA TYR A 37 -0.92 4.78 -4.50
C TYR A 37 -1.47 5.23 -3.16
N ALA A 38 -1.73 6.55 -3.01
CA ALA A 38 -2.40 7.09 -1.84
C ALA A 38 -3.84 6.57 -1.73
N CYS A 39 -4.57 6.50 -2.85
CA CYS A 39 -5.93 5.99 -2.89
C CYS A 39 -6.01 4.50 -2.55
N ILE A 40 -5.10 3.67 -3.08
CA ILE A 40 -5.03 2.24 -2.70
C ILE A 40 -4.73 2.10 -1.21
N ALA A 41 -3.81 2.91 -0.68
CA ALA A 41 -3.53 2.91 0.74
C ALA A 41 -4.80 3.24 1.54
N ALA A 42 -5.56 4.24 1.12
CA ALA A 42 -6.81 4.58 1.78
C ALA A 42 -7.85 3.47 1.77
N VAL A 43 -8.08 2.84 0.61
CA VAL A 43 -9.02 1.73 0.49
C VAL A 43 -8.61 0.52 1.33
N MET A 44 -7.33 0.17 1.33
CA MET A 44 -6.83 -1.02 2.03
C MET A 44 -6.79 -0.82 3.55
N CYS A 45 -6.41 0.38 4.00
CA CYS A 45 -6.24 0.71 5.41
C CYS A 45 -7.54 1.07 6.12
N THR A 46 -8.57 1.56 5.42
CA THR A 46 -9.85 1.90 6.06
C THR A 46 -10.57 0.65 6.57
N LYS A 47 -10.58 0.45 7.89
CA LYS A 47 -11.28 -0.64 8.58
C LYS A 47 -12.42 -0.12 9.45
N GLU A 48 -13.13 -1.04 10.09
CA GLU A 48 -14.31 -0.75 10.91
C GLU A 48 -14.00 0.04 12.19
N THR A 49 -12.88 -0.25 12.86
CA THR A 49 -12.40 0.48 14.04
C THR A 49 -11.06 1.17 13.76
N VAL A 50 -10.77 2.18 14.58
CA VAL A 50 -9.53 2.95 14.51
C VAL A 50 -8.34 2.07 14.89
N ALA A 51 -8.45 1.25 15.94
CA ALA A 51 -7.40 0.29 16.31
C ALA A 51 -7.00 -0.68 15.18
N ILE A 52 -7.98 -1.29 14.47
CA ILE A 52 -7.69 -2.20 13.35
C ILE A 52 -7.10 -1.43 12.17
N THR A 53 -7.56 -0.20 11.94
CA THR A 53 -7.02 0.70 10.90
C THR A 53 -5.57 1.07 11.18
N TYR A 54 -5.22 1.40 12.42
CA TYR A 54 -3.84 1.65 12.83
C TYR A 54 -2.96 0.43 12.58
N LYS A 55 -3.40 -0.76 13.00
CA LYS A 55 -2.66 -2.01 12.75
C LYS A 55 -2.45 -2.25 11.25
N ALA A 56 -3.51 -2.14 10.46
CA ALA A 56 -3.45 -2.33 9.00
C ALA A 56 -2.57 -1.28 8.30
N SER A 57 -2.62 -0.02 8.77
CA SER A 57 -1.79 1.07 8.28
C SER A 57 -0.32 0.86 8.60
N PHE A 58 -0.02 0.42 9.82
CA PHE A 58 1.34 0.13 10.26
C PHE A 58 1.95 -1.05 9.49
N ASP A 59 1.20 -2.15 9.34
CA ASP A 59 1.62 -3.28 8.51
C ASP A 59 1.85 -2.83 7.06
N ARG A 60 1.06 -1.87 6.57
CA ARG A 60 1.22 -1.30 5.22
C ARG A 60 2.47 -0.43 5.09
N MET A 61 2.79 0.40 6.08
CA MET A 61 4.02 1.21 6.10
C MET A 61 5.25 0.30 6.06
N ILE A 62 5.29 -0.69 6.95
CA ILE A 62 6.38 -1.67 7.01
C ILE A 62 6.55 -2.36 5.67
N GLY A 63 5.46 -2.87 5.09
CA GLY A 63 5.60 -3.62 3.85
C GLY A 63 5.95 -2.74 2.65
N SER A 64 5.52 -1.47 2.64
CA SER A 64 5.94 -0.52 1.60
C SER A 64 7.43 -0.18 1.69
N ILE A 65 7.96 -0.03 2.90
CA ILE A 65 9.40 0.16 3.12
C ILE A 65 10.19 -1.10 2.73
N LEU A 66 9.79 -2.27 3.22
CA LEU A 66 10.50 -3.53 2.95
C LEU A 66 10.48 -3.90 1.47
N GLY A 67 9.30 -3.86 0.84
CA GLY A 67 9.16 -4.12 -0.58
C GLY A 67 9.89 -3.08 -1.43
N GLY A 68 9.87 -1.81 -1.01
CA GLY A 68 10.59 -0.72 -1.67
C GLY A 68 12.10 -0.93 -1.64
N PHE A 69 12.64 -1.19 -0.46
CA PHE A 69 14.05 -1.44 -0.24
C PHE A 69 14.54 -2.69 -0.97
N MET A 70 13.81 -3.80 -0.85
CA MET A 70 14.17 -5.05 -1.52
C MET A 70 14.05 -4.95 -3.05
N GLY A 71 13.02 -4.26 -3.56
CA GLY A 71 12.85 -3.99 -4.99
C GLY A 71 14.02 -3.17 -5.56
N MET A 72 14.49 -2.16 -4.83
CA MET A 72 15.66 -1.38 -5.23
C MET A 72 16.93 -2.24 -5.28
N ILE A 73 17.17 -3.09 -4.26
CA ILE A 73 18.32 -4.00 -4.25
C ILE A 73 18.31 -4.92 -5.48
N LEU A 74 17.15 -5.51 -5.80
CA LEU A 74 17.02 -6.43 -6.93
C LEU A 74 17.30 -5.75 -8.26
N ILE A 75 16.79 -4.52 -8.47
CA ILE A 75 17.07 -3.77 -9.70
C ILE A 75 18.56 -3.47 -9.84
N ILE A 76 19.23 -3.07 -8.76
CA ILE A 76 20.68 -2.78 -8.81
C ILE A 76 21.43 -4.06 -9.22
N ILE A 77 21.10 -5.20 -8.63
CA ILE A 77 21.71 -6.50 -8.98
C ILE A 77 21.41 -6.85 -10.44
N SER A 78 20.16 -6.74 -10.89
CA SER A 78 19.75 -7.03 -12.26
C SER A 78 20.41 -6.10 -13.28
N SER A 79 20.63 -4.83 -12.96
CA SER A 79 21.31 -3.88 -13.85
C SER A 79 22.78 -4.24 -14.12
N HIS A 80 23.43 -4.98 -13.22
CA HIS A 80 24.79 -5.47 -13.42
C HIS A 80 24.85 -6.77 -14.23
N ILE A 81 23.73 -7.47 -14.37
CA ILE A 81 23.64 -8.78 -15.02
C ILE A 81 22.68 -8.63 -16.21
N ASN A 82 23.20 -8.19 -17.36
CA ASN A 82 22.48 -7.85 -18.61
C ASN A 82 21.68 -9.02 -19.26
N PHE A 83 20.76 -9.65 -18.54
CA PHE A 83 19.94 -10.76 -19.03
C PHE A 83 18.49 -10.57 -18.57
N SER A 84 17.60 -10.22 -19.51
CA SER A 84 16.16 -10.00 -19.25
C SER A 84 15.47 -11.23 -18.61
N THR A 85 15.91 -12.45 -18.93
CA THR A 85 15.39 -13.68 -18.32
C THR A 85 15.67 -13.79 -16.81
N ILE A 86 16.70 -13.10 -16.31
CA ILE A 86 17.08 -13.10 -14.89
C ILE A 86 16.14 -12.23 -14.06
N GLU A 87 15.52 -11.19 -14.62
CA GLU A 87 14.62 -10.28 -13.88
C GLU A 87 13.38 -11.00 -13.33
N SER A 88 12.78 -11.88 -14.13
CA SER A 88 11.65 -12.73 -13.72
C SER A 88 12.02 -13.70 -12.60
N PHE A 89 13.19 -14.32 -12.71
CA PHE A 89 13.69 -15.26 -11.70
C PHE A 89 14.08 -14.55 -10.39
N MET A 90 14.74 -13.39 -10.49
CA MET A 90 15.10 -12.53 -9.36
C MET A 90 13.86 -11.99 -8.64
N SER A 91 12.79 -11.65 -9.38
CA SER A 91 11.52 -11.25 -8.77
C SER A 91 10.89 -12.39 -7.95
N GLY A 92 10.96 -13.63 -8.45
CA GLY A 92 10.50 -14.81 -7.71
C GLY A 92 11.29 -15.04 -6.41
N ILE A 93 12.63 -14.99 -6.48
CA ILE A 93 13.49 -15.07 -5.29
C ILE A 93 13.23 -13.90 -4.34
N GLY A 94 13.06 -12.69 -4.87
CA GLY A 94 12.72 -11.48 -4.14
C GLY A 94 11.46 -11.63 -3.29
N ILE A 95 10.42 -12.24 -3.86
CA ILE A 95 9.17 -12.54 -3.13
C ILE A 95 9.43 -13.47 -1.95
N VAL A 96 10.20 -14.55 -2.14
CA VAL A 96 10.53 -15.49 -1.05
C VAL A 96 11.26 -14.77 0.08
N ILE A 97 12.28 -13.96 -0.27
CA ILE A 97 13.07 -13.19 0.69
C ILE A 97 12.18 -12.20 1.45
N VAL A 98 11.34 -11.42 0.75
CA VAL A 98 10.55 -10.39 1.40
C VAL A 98 9.46 -10.99 2.31
N ILE A 99 8.88 -12.13 1.93
CA ILE A 99 7.94 -12.88 2.79
C ILE A 99 8.66 -13.37 4.04
N TYR A 100 9.86 -13.96 3.89
CA TYR A 100 10.67 -14.40 5.01
C TYR A 100 10.99 -13.24 5.96
N MET A 101 11.42 -12.08 5.42
CA MET A 101 11.71 -10.88 6.21
C MET A 101 10.47 -10.38 6.96
N CYS A 102 9.30 -10.36 6.32
CA CYS A 102 8.04 -9.95 6.97
C CYS A 102 7.66 -10.89 8.14
N ASN A 103 7.92 -12.19 8.00
CA ASN A 103 7.72 -13.15 9.07
C ASN A 103 8.75 -13.00 10.20
N LEU A 104 10.01 -12.72 9.86
CA LEU A 104 11.09 -12.49 10.84
C LEU A 104 10.78 -11.30 11.75
N ILE A 105 10.23 -10.21 11.20
CA ILE A 105 9.80 -9.03 11.97
C ILE A 105 8.44 -9.22 12.67
N LYS A 106 7.86 -10.44 12.64
CA LYS A 106 6.56 -10.80 13.22
C LYS A 106 5.40 -9.95 12.69
N ARG A 107 5.45 -9.57 11.42
CA ARG A 107 4.43 -8.76 10.72
C ARG A 107 3.96 -9.46 9.43
N PRO A 108 3.28 -10.61 9.53
CA PRO A 108 2.77 -11.32 8.36
C PRO A 108 1.72 -10.50 7.57
N GLY A 109 1.05 -9.54 8.22
CA GLY A 109 0.13 -8.61 7.55
C GLY A 109 0.81 -7.69 6.53
N ALA A 110 2.13 -7.51 6.63
CA ALA A 110 2.92 -6.72 5.67
C ALA A 110 3.26 -7.50 4.39
N CYS A 111 3.25 -8.85 4.41
CA CYS A 111 3.68 -9.68 3.29
C CYS A 111 3.02 -9.30 1.95
N PRO A 112 1.68 -9.17 1.85
CA PRO A 112 1.05 -8.92 0.55
C PRO A 112 1.48 -7.58 -0.05
N ILE A 113 1.57 -6.52 0.77
CA ILE A 113 1.96 -5.22 0.24
C ILE A 113 3.45 -5.16 -0.10
N SER A 114 4.31 -5.83 0.68
CA SER A 114 5.74 -5.96 0.37
C SER A 114 5.96 -6.58 -0.99
N CYS A 115 5.24 -7.66 -1.30
CA CYS A 115 5.31 -8.32 -2.60
C CYS A 115 4.81 -7.39 -3.72
N ILE A 116 3.68 -6.71 -3.54
CA ILE A 116 3.12 -5.78 -4.54
C ILE A 116 4.10 -4.62 -4.82
N VAL A 117 4.75 -4.09 -3.78
CA VAL A 117 5.72 -2.99 -3.91
C VAL A 117 6.99 -3.46 -4.60
N LEU A 118 7.54 -4.61 -4.20
CA LEU A 118 8.70 -5.20 -4.86
C LEU A 118 8.42 -5.40 -6.35
N LEU A 119 7.33 -6.08 -6.69
CA LEU A 119 6.95 -6.35 -8.07
C LEU A 119 6.77 -5.07 -8.88
N SER A 120 6.06 -4.09 -8.34
CA SER A 120 5.85 -2.84 -9.07
C SER A 120 7.11 -2.04 -9.32
N ILE A 121 8.17 -2.26 -8.54
CA ILE A 121 9.48 -1.64 -8.78
C ILE A 121 10.18 -2.47 -9.85
N THR A 122 10.29 -3.78 -9.67
CA THR A 122 11.02 -4.65 -10.60
C THR A 122 10.37 -4.77 -11.98
N THR A 123 9.07 -4.51 -12.14
CA THR A 123 8.37 -4.64 -13.43
C THR A 123 8.02 -3.31 -14.10
N THR A 124 7.96 -2.20 -13.37
CA THR A 124 7.48 -0.90 -13.90
C THR A 124 8.58 0.16 -13.98
N ALA A 125 9.74 -0.06 -13.35
CA ALA A 125 10.80 0.94 -13.29
C ALA A 125 11.69 1.03 -14.56
N HIS A 126 11.26 0.49 -15.70
CA HIS A 126 12.03 0.58 -16.95
C HIS A 126 12.06 2.02 -17.53
N ASP A 127 11.04 2.85 -17.25
CA ASP A 127 10.90 4.18 -17.85
C ASP A 127 11.29 5.36 -16.92
N SER A 128 11.53 5.10 -15.64
CA SER A 128 11.84 6.14 -14.64
C SER A 128 13.01 5.71 -13.77
N THR A 129 13.77 6.67 -13.22
CA THR A 129 14.85 6.35 -12.26
C THR A 129 14.25 5.53 -11.10
N PRO A 130 14.60 4.24 -10.95
CA PRO A 130 13.89 3.32 -10.07
C PRO A 130 13.85 3.78 -8.60
N TYR A 131 14.90 4.48 -8.18
CA TYR A 131 15.01 5.10 -6.88
C TYR A 131 13.94 6.18 -6.62
N LEU A 132 13.78 7.14 -7.54
CA LEU A 132 12.77 8.21 -7.37
C LEU A 132 11.36 7.64 -7.37
N TYR A 133 11.10 6.64 -8.21
CA TYR A 133 9.81 5.96 -8.24
C TYR A 133 9.52 5.23 -6.92
N ALA A 134 10.48 4.46 -6.39
CA ALA A 134 10.33 3.77 -5.11
C ALA A 134 10.10 4.77 -3.95
N LEU A 135 10.85 5.87 -3.93
CA LEU A 135 10.72 6.91 -2.91
C LEU A 135 9.36 7.61 -2.98
N ASN A 136 8.94 8.05 -4.17
CA ASN A 136 7.63 8.68 -4.36
C ASN A 136 6.50 7.74 -3.91
N ARG A 137 6.57 6.47 -4.28
CA ARG A 137 5.60 5.47 -3.84
C ARG A 137 5.52 5.34 -2.32
N VAL A 138 6.65 5.30 -1.62
CA VAL A 138 6.66 5.27 -0.14
C VAL A 138 6.01 6.54 0.41
N ILE A 139 6.37 7.72 -0.09
CA ILE A 139 5.79 8.98 0.39
C ILE A 139 4.28 9.03 0.14
N ASP A 140 3.83 8.67 -1.07
CA ASP A 140 2.42 8.75 -1.46
C ASP A 140 1.55 7.77 -0.65
N THR A 141 2.06 6.58 -0.37
CA THR A 141 1.36 5.63 0.51
C THR A 141 1.26 6.14 1.95
N PHE A 142 2.29 6.84 2.46
CA PHE A 142 2.27 7.44 3.79
C PHE A 142 1.24 8.57 3.88
N ILE A 143 1.14 9.41 2.86
CA ILE A 143 0.11 10.46 2.78
C ILE A 143 -1.28 9.82 2.84
N GLY A 144 -1.54 8.79 2.04
CA GLY A 144 -2.82 8.08 2.05
C GLY A 144 -3.15 7.45 3.41
N ILE A 145 -2.15 6.87 4.09
CA ILE A 145 -2.30 6.32 5.44
C ILE A 145 -2.69 7.41 6.45
N ILE A 146 -2.03 8.56 6.42
CA ILE A 146 -2.30 9.67 7.34
C ILE A 146 -3.75 10.15 7.17
N ILE A 147 -4.18 10.38 5.94
CA ILE A 147 -5.56 10.79 5.63
C ILE A 147 -6.56 9.74 6.16
N THR A 148 -6.26 8.47 5.96
CA THR A 148 -7.15 7.37 6.37
C THR A 148 -7.30 7.27 7.88
N ILE A 149 -6.21 7.41 8.62
CA ILE A 149 -6.23 7.41 10.08
C ILE A 149 -7.05 8.60 10.61
N ILE A 150 -6.83 9.79 10.04
CA ILE A 150 -7.58 11.00 10.38
C ILE A 150 -9.08 10.77 10.15
N ILE A 151 -9.46 10.37 8.95
CA ILE A 151 -10.86 10.17 8.59
C ILE A 151 -11.53 9.09 9.42
N ASN A 152 -10.85 7.98 9.68
CA ASN A 152 -11.45 6.94 10.48
C ASN A 152 -11.61 7.33 11.96
N ARG A 153 -10.73 8.19 12.46
CA ARG A 153 -10.81 8.74 13.82
C ARG A 153 -11.95 9.74 13.96
N PHE A 154 -12.15 10.63 12.98
CA PHE A 154 -13.15 11.69 13.07
C PHE A 154 -14.57 11.24 12.68
N ILE A 155 -14.70 10.34 11.72
CA ILE A 155 -16.01 9.85 11.29
C ILE A 155 -16.39 8.66 12.18
N CYS A 156 -17.27 8.85 13.16
CA CYS A 156 -17.88 7.82 14.02
C CYS A 156 -16.97 6.60 14.32
N PRO A 157 -15.99 6.73 15.23
CA PRO A 157 -15.23 5.59 15.71
C PRO A 157 -16.21 4.62 16.37
N ARG A 158 -16.34 3.40 15.83
CA ARG A 158 -17.19 2.33 16.41
C ARG A 158 -16.71 1.85 17.78
N GLU A 159 -15.70 2.49 18.36
CA GLU A 159 -15.11 2.19 19.66
C GLU A 159 -16.10 2.39 20.82
N SER A 160 -17.27 3.00 20.59
CA SER A 160 -18.30 3.22 21.62
C SER A 160 -19.48 2.24 21.58
N ILE A 161 -19.34 1.05 20.97
CA ILE A 161 -20.34 -0.03 21.06
C ILE A 161 -19.63 -1.36 21.36
N CYS A 162 -19.15 -1.49 22.59
CA CYS A 162 -18.85 -2.75 23.27
C CYS A 162 -19.47 -2.69 24.66
#